data_AF-A0A8A8DES5-F1
#
_entry.id   AF-A0A8A8DES5-F1
#
_cell.length_a   1.000
_cell.length_b   1.000
_cell.length_c   1.000
_cell.angle_alpha   90.00
_cell.angle_beta   90.00
_cell.angle_gamma   90.00
#
_symmetry.space_group_name_H-M   'P 1'
#
loop_
_entity.id
_entity.type
_entity.pdbx_description
1 polymer ?
#
loop_
_entity_poly.entity_id
_entity_poly.type
_entity_poly.pdbx_seq_one_letter_code
_entity_poly.pdbx_strand_id
1 'polypeptide(L)'
;MEQRDNVWRSSDTNACLAPACDCEALQIRLRRAEAQIRRLTRCVQLKDAKLCELGKVLTNSATAHYCVEERLQRELDALRIDMPADVSSEPHGPVDGGSTGGGVIVRLPYLTSILSVLFDAMHVFWADCDDGHLPKSSTVARAIDERLGLRAQASGEGSRTGQAYASAIRPDWVKDADNRHHHRRSAS
;
A
#
# COMPACT_ATOMS: atom_id res chain seq x y z
N MET A 1 -83.09 66.31 -15.59
CA MET A 1 -81.68 66.01 -15.24
C MET A 1 -80.94 65.73 -16.52
N GLU A 2 -80.16 66.72 -16.96
CA GLU A 2 -79.08 66.56 -17.93
C GLU A 2 -78.07 65.51 -17.42
N GLN A 3 -77.45 64.73 -18.31
CA GLN A 3 -75.98 64.69 -18.41
C GLN A 3 -75.46 63.77 -19.53
N ARG A 4 -74.91 64.45 -20.53
CA ARG A 4 -73.59 64.29 -21.17
C ARG A 4 -73.25 62.98 -21.90
N ASP A 5 -73.07 63.17 -23.21
CA ASP A 5 -72.08 62.53 -24.06
C ASP A 5 -70.76 62.25 -23.34
N ASN A 6 -70.12 61.12 -23.66
CA ASN A 6 -68.68 61.02 -23.81
C ASN A 6 -68.33 59.90 -24.78
N VAL A 7 -68.11 60.32 -26.03
CA VAL A 7 -67.30 59.63 -27.03
C VAL A 7 -65.92 59.39 -26.43
N TRP A 8 -65.52 58.13 -26.27
CA TRP A 8 -64.10 57.75 -26.19
C TRP A 8 -63.79 56.83 -27.37
N ARG A 9 -63.44 57.46 -28.48
CA ARG A 9 -62.63 56.85 -29.52
C ARG A 9 -61.19 56.93 -29.02
N SER A 10 -60.62 55.81 -28.57
CA SER A 10 -59.17 55.67 -28.49
C SER A 10 -58.74 54.90 -29.73
N SER A 11 -58.33 55.67 -30.74
CA SER A 11 -57.51 55.20 -31.85
C SER A 11 -56.12 54.85 -31.32
N ASP A 12 -55.55 53.79 -31.89
CA ASP A 12 -54.13 53.51 -32.10
C ASP A 12 -53.26 53.61 -30.83
N THR A 13 -52.52 52.59 -30.41
CA THR A 13 -51.34 52.05 -31.08
C THR A 13 -50.77 51.05 -30.08
N ASN A 14 -50.69 49.77 -30.43
CA ASN A 14 -49.43 49.03 -30.46
C ASN A 14 -49.77 47.60 -30.87
N ALA A 15 -49.59 47.31 -32.15
CA ALA A 15 -49.45 45.94 -32.57
C ALA A 15 -48.22 45.38 -31.83
N CYS A 16 -48.45 44.68 -30.72
CA CYS A 16 -47.45 43.84 -30.07
C CYS A 16 -47.13 42.66 -31.00
N LEU A 17 -46.45 42.95 -32.10
CA LEU A 17 -45.81 41.96 -32.96
C LEU A 17 -44.46 41.59 -32.34
N ALA A 18 -44.49 40.96 -31.17
CA ALA A 18 -43.38 40.17 -30.65
C ALA A 18 -43.88 39.21 -29.57
N PRO A 19 -44.34 38.00 -29.96
CA PRO A 19 -44.05 36.85 -29.09
C PRO A 19 -43.69 35.55 -29.83
N ALA A 20 -43.80 35.50 -31.17
CA ALA A 20 -43.58 34.26 -31.92
C ALA A 20 -42.10 33.80 -31.90
N CYS A 21 -41.15 34.73 -32.09
CA CYS A 21 -39.71 34.44 -32.06
C CYS A 21 -39.22 33.94 -30.69
N ASP A 22 -39.72 34.52 -29.59
CA ASP A 22 -39.29 34.14 -28.25
C ASP A 22 -39.83 32.76 -27.85
N CYS A 23 -41.04 32.41 -28.31
CA CYS A 23 -41.61 31.09 -28.09
C CYS A 23 -40.79 29.99 -28.79
N GLU A 24 -40.39 30.21 -30.05
CA GLU A 24 -39.54 29.26 -30.78
C GLU A 24 -38.15 29.12 -30.16
N ALA A 25 -37.53 30.23 -29.76
CA ALA A 25 -36.23 30.21 -29.08
C ALA A 25 -36.28 29.44 -27.75
N LEU A 26 -37.35 29.60 -26.98
CA LEU A 26 -37.59 28.83 -25.75
C LEU A 26 -37.82 27.34 -26.05
N GLN A 27 -38.59 27.00 -27.09
CA GLN A 27 -38.79 25.60 -27.50
C GLN A 27 -37.49 24.92 -27.93
N ILE A 28 -36.61 25.62 -28.67
CA ILE A 28 -35.30 25.10 -29.07
C ILE A 28 -34.42 24.84 -27.83
N ARG A 29 -34.41 25.78 -26.88
CA ARG A 29 -33.67 25.62 -25.62
C ARG A 29 -34.21 24.47 -24.78
N LEU A 30 -35.53 24.32 -24.70
CA LEU A 30 -36.19 23.21 -24.00
C LEU A 30 -35.79 21.87 -24.61
N ARG A 31 -35.91 21.72 -25.94
CA ARG A 31 -35.50 20.49 -26.64
C ARG A 31 -34.03 20.16 -26.43
N ARG A 32 -33.16 21.17 -26.42
CA ARG A 32 -31.72 21.00 -26.14
C ARG A 32 -31.48 20.55 -24.71
N ALA A 33 -32.16 21.14 -23.73
CA ALA A 33 -32.07 20.75 -22.33
C ALA A 33 -32.58 19.31 -22.13
N GLU A 34 -33.71 18.94 -22.73
CA GLU A 34 -34.23 17.57 -22.70
C GLU A 34 -33.26 16.56 -23.32
N ALA A 35 -32.63 16.90 -24.45
CA ALA A 35 -31.64 16.04 -25.08
C ALA A 35 -30.40 15.86 -24.18
N GLN A 36 -29.96 16.94 -23.50
CA GLN A 36 -28.87 16.88 -22.53
C GLN A 36 -29.24 16.03 -21.31
N ILE A 37 -30.45 16.19 -20.75
CA ILE A 37 -30.96 15.37 -19.65
C ILE A 37 -30.94 13.90 -20.07
N ARG A 38 -31.54 13.53 -21.22
CA ARG A 38 -31.56 12.14 -21.71
C ARG A 38 -30.16 11.57 -21.93
N ARG A 39 -29.19 12.39 -22.36
CA ARG A 39 -27.79 11.96 -22.51
C ARG A 39 -27.13 11.72 -21.16
N LEU A 40 -27.31 12.64 -20.22
CA LEU A 40 -26.73 12.54 -18.88
C LEU A 40 -27.33 11.38 -18.10
N THR A 41 -28.65 11.18 -18.15
CA THR A 41 -29.32 10.04 -17.53
C THR A 41 -28.75 8.71 -18.03
N ARG A 42 -28.56 8.56 -19.35
CA ARG A 42 -27.92 7.36 -19.92
C ARG A 42 -26.47 7.18 -19.45
N CYS A 43 -25.71 8.27 -19.37
CA CYS A 43 -24.33 8.24 -18.88
C CYS A 43 -24.26 7.79 -17.41
N VAL A 44 -25.16 8.30 -16.57
CA VAL A 44 -25.25 7.92 -15.15
C VAL A 44 -25.62 6.44 -15.02
N GLN A 45 -26.66 5.98 -15.74
CA GLN A 45 -27.07 4.57 -15.72
C GLN A 45 -25.94 3.61 -16.13
N LEU A 46 -25.16 3.96 -17.16
CA LEU A 46 -24.01 3.16 -17.59
C LEU A 46 -22.89 3.14 -16.53
N LYS A 47 -22.64 4.27 -15.88
CA LYS A 47 -21.67 4.34 -14.78
C LYS A 47 -22.13 3.54 -13.57
N ASP A 48 -23.40 3.62 -13.22
CA ASP A 48 -23.99 2.85 -12.11
C ASP A 48 -23.87 1.35 -12.35
N ALA A 49 -24.19 0.89 -13.57
CA ALA A 49 -24.01 -0.51 -13.95
C ALA A 49 -22.54 -0.96 -13.81
N LYS A 50 -21.59 -0.12 -14.25
CA LYS A 50 -20.16 -0.41 -14.10
C LYS A 50 -19.71 -0.43 -12.63
N LEU A 51 -20.21 0.48 -11.81
CA LEU A 51 -19.91 0.51 -10.38
C LEU A 51 -20.46 -0.74 -9.68
N CYS A 52 -21.65 -1.19 -10.03
CA CYS A 52 -22.20 -2.44 -9.51
C CYS A 52 -21.34 -3.65 -9.90
N GLU A 53 -20.89 -3.76 -11.15
CA GLU A 53 -20.00 -4.84 -11.59
C GLU A 53 -18.65 -4.81 -10.85
N LEU A 54 -18.02 -3.64 -10.74
CA LEU A 54 -16.77 -3.50 -9.98
C LEU A 54 -16.96 -3.84 -8.49
N GLY A 55 -18.10 -3.45 -7.91
CA GLY A 55 -18.46 -3.82 -6.55
C GLY A 55 -18.50 -5.33 -6.35
N LYS A 56 -19.14 -6.07 -7.26
CA LYS A 56 -19.18 -7.54 -7.22
C LYS A 56 -17.79 -8.17 -7.34
N VAL A 57 -16.98 -7.68 -8.27
CA VAL A 57 -15.60 -8.19 -8.45
C VAL A 57 -14.76 -7.95 -7.20
N LEU A 58 -14.90 -6.78 -6.58
CA LEU A 58 -14.18 -6.46 -5.35
C LEU A 58 -14.62 -7.37 -4.19
N THR A 59 -15.92 -7.59 -4.00
CA THR A 59 -16.41 -8.50 -2.95
C THR A 59 -15.96 -9.95 -3.18
N ASN A 60 -15.95 -10.41 -4.43
CA ASN A 60 -15.47 -11.75 -4.78
C ASN A 60 -13.96 -11.89 -4.56
N SER A 61 -13.18 -10.86 -4.90
CA SER A 61 -11.74 -10.84 -4.63
C SER A 61 -11.46 -10.84 -3.13
N ALA A 62 -12.12 -9.97 -2.36
CA ALA A 62 -11.95 -9.89 -0.92
C ALA A 62 -12.30 -11.21 -0.22
N THR A 63 -13.43 -11.83 -0.59
CA THR A 63 -13.81 -13.15 -0.04
C THR A 63 -12.81 -14.24 -0.39
N ALA A 64 -12.31 -14.29 -1.63
CA ALA A 64 -11.25 -15.23 -2.01
C ALA A 64 -9.97 -15.04 -1.19
N HIS A 65 -9.56 -13.78 -0.95
CA HIS A 65 -8.41 -13.47 -0.12
C HIS A 65 -8.61 -13.90 1.34
N TYR A 66 -9.75 -13.57 1.95
CA TYR A 66 -10.06 -14.00 3.32
C TYR A 66 -10.08 -15.52 3.48
N CYS A 67 -10.60 -16.27 2.51
CA CYS A 67 -10.56 -17.74 2.55
C CYS A 67 -9.13 -18.30 2.56
N VAL A 68 -8.22 -17.68 1.79
CA VAL A 68 -6.79 -18.07 1.78
C VAL A 68 -6.13 -17.74 3.11
N GLU A 69 -6.36 -16.54 3.64
CA GLU A 69 -5.83 -16.13 4.95
C GLU A 69 -6.32 -17.04 6.07
N GLU A 70 -7.61 -17.36 6.09
CA GLU A 70 -8.20 -18.26 7.08
C GLU A 70 -7.64 -19.69 6.97
N ARG A 71 -7.36 -20.18 5.75
CA ARG A 71 -6.69 -21.46 5.55
C ARG A 71 -5.27 -21.45 6.12
N LEU A 72 -4.49 -20.42 5.77
CA LEU A 72 -3.12 -20.28 6.27
C LEU A 72 -3.08 -20.13 7.80
N GLN A 73 -4.05 -19.42 8.39
CA GLN A 73 -4.16 -19.29 9.83
C GLN A 73 -4.43 -20.65 10.49
N ARG A 74 -5.34 -21.47 9.93
CA ARG A 74 -5.57 -22.83 10.43
C ARG A 74 -4.33 -23.72 10.28
N GLU A 75 -3.60 -23.61 9.16
CA GLU A 75 -2.34 -24.34 8.97
C GLU A 75 -1.29 -23.94 10.02
N LEU A 76 -1.15 -22.65 10.32
CA LEU A 76 -0.28 -22.17 11.40
C LEU A 76 -0.72 -22.66 12.79
N ASP A 77 -2.03 -22.64 13.06
CA ASP A 77 -2.56 -23.10 14.34
C ASP A 77 -2.39 -24.61 14.50
N ALA A 78 -2.54 -25.41 13.43
CA ALA A 78 -2.26 -26.84 13.44
C ALA A 78 -0.78 -27.12 13.72
N LEU A 79 0.14 -26.44 13.03
CA LEU A 79 1.58 -26.54 13.31
C LEU A 79 1.93 -26.14 14.75
N ARG A 80 1.15 -25.24 15.35
CA ARG A 80 1.30 -24.83 16.76
C ARG A 80 0.83 -25.87 17.75
N ILE A 81 -0.20 -26.63 17.40
CA ILE A 81 -0.70 -27.73 18.22
C ILE A 81 0.24 -28.94 18.13
N ASP A 82 0.79 -29.20 16.94
CA ASP A 82 1.74 -30.30 16.70
C ASP A 82 3.15 -30.02 17.27
N MET A 83 3.43 -28.77 17.62
CA MET A 83 4.63 -28.40 18.39
C MET A 83 4.37 -28.70 19.88
N PRO A 84 5.06 -29.66 20.51
CA PRO A 84 4.86 -29.91 21.93
C PRO A 84 5.22 -28.65 22.73
N ALA A 85 4.28 -28.17 23.52
CA ALA A 85 4.47 -27.05 24.45
C ALA A 85 5.41 -27.38 25.62
N ASP A 86 6.02 -28.57 25.63
CA ASP A 86 6.94 -29.01 26.67
C ASP A 86 8.15 -29.74 26.08
N VAL A 87 9.25 -29.02 25.97
CA VAL A 87 10.58 -29.58 26.27
C VAL A 87 11.23 -28.64 27.28
N SER A 88 10.57 -28.50 28.43
CA SER A 88 11.28 -28.23 29.67
C SER A 88 11.98 -29.53 30.08
N SER A 89 13.28 -29.44 30.33
CA SER A 89 14.10 -30.44 31.05
C SER A 89 14.62 -31.63 30.24
N GLU A 90 15.86 -31.52 29.75
CA GLU A 90 17.02 -32.21 30.35
C GLU A 90 18.33 -31.62 29.76
N PRO A 91 19.35 -31.32 30.57
CA PRO A 91 20.62 -30.76 30.12
C PRO A 91 21.47 -31.88 29.48
N HIS A 92 21.43 -31.99 28.15
CA HIS A 92 22.35 -32.86 27.44
C HIS A 92 23.75 -32.24 27.42
N GLY A 93 24.60 -32.72 28.35
CA GLY A 93 26.02 -33.02 28.17
C GLY A 93 26.97 -31.85 27.89
N PRO A 94 28.09 -31.73 28.61
CA PRO A 94 29.10 -30.73 28.30
C PRO A 94 29.76 -31.10 26.97
N VAL A 95 29.43 -30.37 25.90
CA VAL A 95 30.35 -30.24 24.78
C VAL A 95 31.40 -29.23 25.22
N ASP A 96 32.45 -29.78 25.80
CA ASP A 96 33.71 -29.11 26.02
C ASP A 96 34.33 -28.70 24.67
N GLY A 97 34.87 -27.49 24.61
CA GLY A 97 35.67 -27.05 23.48
C GLY A 97 35.39 -25.64 22.95
N GLY A 98 35.64 -24.61 23.77
CA GLY A 98 36.12 -23.32 23.25
C GLY A 98 35.24 -22.11 23.54
N SER A 99 35.53 -21.42 24.64
CA SER A 99 35.27 -19.99 24.87
C SER A 99 33.86 -19.48 24.48
N THR A 100 32.84 -19.93 25.22
CA THR A 100 31.49 -19.38 25.11
C THR A 100 31.45 -17.98 25.73
N GLY A 101 31.66 -16.95 24.90
CA GLY A 101 31.24 -15.59 25.21
C GLY A 101 29.75 -15.59 25.57
N GLY A 102 29.34 -14.79 26.54
CA GLY A 102 28.00 -14.78 27.13
C GLY A 102 26.87 -14.52 26.12
N GLY A 103 26.44 -15.56 25.43
CA GLY A 103 25.33 -15.53 24.47
C GLY A 103 24.02 -16.03 25.08
N VAL A 104 22.91 -15.66 24.46
CA VAL A 104 21.57 -16.16 24.78
C VAL A 104 21.12 -17.11 23.69
N ILE A 105 20.66 -18.31 24.07
CA ILE A 105 20.04 -19.26 23.12
C ILE A 105 18.57 -18.88 22.96
N VAL A 106 18.18 -18.47 21.75
CA VAL A 106 16.79 -18.16 21.40
C VAL A 106 16.21 -19.30 20.56
N ARG A 107 15.13 -19.92 21.04
CA ARG A 107 14.38 -20.93 20.27
C ARG A 107 13.20 -20.25 19.56
N LEU A 108 13.25 -20.21 18.23
CA LEU A 108 12.17 -19.68 17.40
C LEU A 108 11.36 -20.85 16.82
N PRO A 109 10.10 -21.06 17.25
CA PRO A 109 9.29 -22.19 16.79
C PRO A 109 8.94 -22.11 15.29
N TYR A 110 8.97 -20.91 14.70
CA TYR A 110 8.72 -20.70 13.28
C TYR A 110 9.83 -19.85 12.67
N LEU A 111 10.85 -20.53 12.15
CA LEU A 111 11.91 -19.87 11.40
C LEU A 111 11.54 -19.85 9.92
N THR A 112 11.34 -18.66 9.36
CA THR A 112 11.15 -18.52 7.91
C THR A 112 12.48 -18.65 7.18
N SER A 113 12.44 -19.03 5.90
CA SER A 113 13.64 -19.11 5.06
C SER A 113 14.42 -17.79 5.04
N ILE A 114 13.69 -16.67 5.03
CA ILE A 114 14.27 -15.32 5.10
C ILE A 114 14.99 -15.14 6.43
N LEU A 115 14.34 -15.38 7.57
CA LEU A 115 14.96 -15.20 8.89
C LEU A 115 16.16 -16.12 9.08
N SER A 116 16.11 -17.36 8.59
CA SER A 116 17.27 -18.26 8.60
C SER A 116 18.47 -17.64 7.87
N VAL A 117 18.26 -17.15 6.64
CA VAL A 117 19.32 -16.50 5.87
C VAL A 117 19.85 -15.24 6.55
N LEU A 118 18.99 -14.47 7.22
CA LEU A 118 19.40 -13.28 7.96
C LEU A 118 20.25 -13.63 9.18
N PHE A 119 19.89 -14.65 9.95
CA PHE A 119 20.71 -15.09 11.09
C PHE A 119 22.06 -15.66 10.63
N ASP A 120 22.08 -16.42 9.53
CA ASP A 120 23.33 -16.89 8.95
C ASP A 120 24.20 -15.73 8.47
N ALA A 121 23.61 -14.70 7.85
CA ALA A 121 24.33 -13.50 7.45
C ALA A 121 24.81 -12.70 8.67
N MET A 122 24.01 -12.62 9.73
CA MET A 122 24.41 -12.02 11.01
C MET A 122 25.65 -12.69 11.56
N HIS A 123 25.65 -14.02 11.61
CA HIS A 123 26.78 -14.78 12.13
C HIS A 123 28.01 -14.65 11.22
N VAL A 124 27.87 -14.89 9.91
CA VAL A 124 29.00 -14.89 8.96
C VAL A 124 29.69 -13.53 8.85
N PHE A 125 28.93 -12.42 8.89
CA PHE A 125 29.51 -11.09 8.66
C PHE A 125 29.78 -10.31 9.94
N TRP A 126 29.12 -10.63 11.06
CA TRP A 126 29.16 -9.79 12.25
C TRP A 126 29.60 -10.49 13.54
N ALA A 127 29.76 -11.82 13.56
CA ALA A 127 30.17 -12.53 14.78
C ALA A 127 31.55 -12.09 15.29
N ASP A 128 32.51 -11.91 14.38
CA ASP A 128 33.89 -11.53 14.69
C ASP A 128 34.24 -10.11 14.24
N CYS A 129 33.23 -9.29 13.96
CA CYS A 129 33.43 -7.94 13.44
C CYS A 129 33.95 -7.00 14.54
N ASP A 130 35.05 -6.32 14.26
CA ASP A 130 35.63 -5.28 15.09
C ASP A 130 35.44 -3.88 14.46
N ASP A 131 35.75 -2.82 15.20
CA ASP A 131 35.67 -1.43 14.73
C ASP A 131 36.59 -1.16 13.51
N GLY A 132 37.61 -2.00 13.30
CA GLY A 132 38.62 -1.86 12.24
C GLY A 132 38.26 -2.57 10.93
N HIS A 133 37.34 -3.55 10.95
CA HIS A 133 37.08 -4.44 9.83
C HIS A 133 35.59 -4.63 9.53
N LEU A 134 34.88 -3.51 9.38
CA LEU A 134 33.46 -3.52 9.04
C LEU A 134 33.19 -4.13 7.65
N PRO A 135 32.28 -5.13 7.53
CA PRO A 135 31.91 -5.67 6.24
C PRO A 135 31.18 -4.62 5.40
N LYS A 136 31.52 -4.56 4.11
CA LYS A 136 30.83 -3.68 3.15
C LYS A 136 29.38 -4.11 3.01
N SER A 137 28.44 -3.18 3.18
CA SER A 137 27.00 -3.50 3.12
C SER A 137 26.53 -4.00 1.76
N SER A 138 27.19 -3.58 0.67
CA SER A 138 26.94 -4.13 -0.67
C SER A 138 27.30 -5.61 -0.78
N THR A 139 28.37 -6.05 -0.09
CA THR A 139 28.75 -7.46 0.00
C THR A 139 27.74 -8.27 0.79
N VAL A 140 27.31 -7.75 1.94
CA VAL A 140 26.28 -8.39 2.78
C VAL A 140 24.96 -8.50 2.01
N ALA A 141 24.52 -7.43 1.35
CA ALA A 141 23.29 -7.42 0.55
C ALA A 141 23.32 -8.47 -0.58
N ARG A 142 24.45 -8.57 -1.30
CA ARG A 142 24.60 -9.55 -2.38
C ARG A 142 24.58 -10.99 -1.85
N ALA A 143 25.23 -11.26 -0.72
CA ALA A 143 25.21 -12.59 -0.12
C ALA A 143 23.78 -12.99 0.33
N ILE A 144 23.00 -12.03 0.83
CA ILE A 144 21.59 -12.24 1.16
C ILE A 144 20.79 -12.51 -0.12
N ASP A 145 20.99 -11.74 -1.18
CA ASP A 145 20.30 -11.92 -2.45
C ASP A 145 20.57 -13.29 -3.08
N GLU A 146 21.84 -13.72 -3.09
CA GLU A 146 22.26 -15.02 -3.62
C GLU A 146 21.56 -16.18 -2.89
N ARG A 147 21.43 -16.09 -1.56
CA ARG A 147 20.76 -17.12 -0.74
C ARG A 147 19.24 -17.08 -0.83
N LEU A 148 18.64 -15.91 -1.07
CA LEU A 148 17.20 -15.73 -1.22
C LEU A 148 16.72 -15.82 -2.68
N GLY A 149 17.63 -15.99 -3.65
CA GLY A 149 17.30 -16.01 -5.07
C GLY A 149 16.79 -14.64 -5.58
N LEU A 150 17.19 -13.54 -4.94
CA LEU A 150 16.77 -12.19 -5.33
C LEU A 150 17.62 -11.67 -6.48
N ARG A 151 16.98 -10.93 -7.39
CA ARG A 151 17.65 -10.37 -8.56
C ARG A 151 18.36 -9.06 -8.19
N ALA A 152 19.65 -8.99 -8.50
CA ALA A 152 20.46 -7.78 -8.39
C ALA A 152 19.91 -6.64 -9.28
N GLN A 153 20.24 -5.41 -8.90
CA GLN A 153 19.88 -4.23 -9.67
C GLN A 153 20.69 -4.17 -10.98
N ALA A 154 20.18 -3.43 -11.97
CA ALA A 154 20.88 -3.22 -13.25
C ALA A 154 22.22 -2.48 -13.10
N SER A 155 22.42 -1.76 -11.98
CA SER A 155 23.67 -1.10 -11.59
C SER A 155 24.78 -2.07 -11.14
N GLY A 156 24.47 -3.36 -10.97
CA GLY A 156 25.39 -4.34 -10.38
C GLY A 156 25.40 -4.33 -8.85
N GLU A 157 24.57 -3.49 -8.22
CA GLU A 157 24.34 -3.52 -6.78
C GLU A 157 23.35 -4.61 -6.38
N GLY A 158 23.38 -5.01 -5.11
CA GLY A 158 22.36 -5.90 -4.53
C GLY A 158 20.94 -5.36 -4.72
N SER A 159 19.96 -6.27 -4.72
CA SER A 159 18.55 -5.95 -4.80
C SER A 159 18.15 -4.95 -3.70
N ARG A 160 17.12 -4.13 -3.96
CA ARG A 160 16.63 -3.18 -2.94
C ARG A 160 16.22 -3.88 -1.64
N THR A 161 15.67 -5.08 -1.77
CA THR A 161 15.29 -5.94 -0.64
C THR A 161 16.51 -6.43 0.13
N GLY A 162 17.54 -6.92 -0.57
CA GLY A 162 18.81 -7.35 0.04
C GLY A 162 19.54 -6.20 0.73
N GLN A 163 19.52 -5.00 0.14
CA GLN A 163 20.06 -3.79 0.76
C GLN A 163 19.31 -3.42 2.06
N ALA A 164 17.98 -3.48 2.05
CA ALA A 164 17.17 -3.22 3.23
C ALA A 164 17.46 -4.23 4.34
N TYR A 165 17.56 -5.52 4.01
CA TYR A 165 17.93 -6.56 4.96
C TYR A 165 19.34 -6.40 5.51
N ALA A 166 20.33 -6.11 4.65
CA ALA A 166 21.70 -5.86 5.07
C ALA A 166 21.81 -4.66 6.02
N SER A 167 20.96 -3.64 5.85
CA SER A 167 20.87 -2.50 6.77
C SER A 167 20.25 -2.88 8.13
N ALA A 168 19.19 -3.69 8.11
CA ALA A 168 18.46 -4.09 9.32
C ALA A 168 19.33 -4.88 10.30
N ILE A 169 20.15 -5.80 9.77
CA ILE A 169 20.97 -6.73 10.58
C ILE A 169 22.27 -6.13 11.11
N ARG A 170 22.59 -4.86 10.81
CA ARG A 170 23.80 -4.23 11.33
C ARG A 170 23.73 -4.12 12.86
N PRO A 171 24.84 -4.37 13.59
CA PRO A 171 24.93 -4.08 15.01
C PRO A 171 24.64 -2.61 15.31
N ASP A 172 24.06 -2.34 16.48
CA ASP A 172 23.62 -0.98 16.84
C ASP A 172 24.81 -0.01 16.98
N TRP A 173 25.96 -0.48 17.46
CA TRP A 173 27.18 0.33 17.54
C TRP A 173 27.67 0.82 16.16
N VAL A 174 27.47 0.02 15.10
CA VAL A 174 27.77 0.40 13.71
C VAL A 174 26.78 1.46 13.21
N LYS A 175 25.48 1.27 13.51
CA LYS A 175 24.43 2.24 13.14
C LYS A 175 24.64 3.59 13.83
N ASP A 176 25.03 3.56 15.09
CA ASP A 176 25.30 4.77 15.88
C ASP A 176 26.51 5.54 15.35
N ALA A 177 27.57 4.85 14.90
CA ALA A 177 28.73 5.49 14.29
C ALA A 177 28.35 6.24 13.00
N ASP A 178 27.56 5.61 12.11
CA ASP A 178 27.06 6.24 10.88
C ASP A 178 26.23 7.51 11.20
N ASN A 179 25.33 7.43 12.19
CA ASN A 179 24.45 8.54 12.57
C ASN A 179 25.21 9.73 13.19
N ARG A 180 26.33 9.49 13.90
CA ARG A 180 27.17 10.56 14.47
C ARG A 180 27.75 11.49 13.41
N HIS A 181 28.00 11.01 12.19
CA HIS A 181 28.49 11.84 11.09
C HIS A 181 27.40 12.79 10.53
N HIS A 182 26.13 12.42 10.61
CA HIS A 182 25.01 13.26 10.20
C HIS A 182 24.71 14.38 11.19
N HIS A 183 24.80 14.10 12.49
CA HIS A 183 24.63 15.13 13.52
C HIS A 183 25.75 16.17 13.51
N ARG A 184 26.98 15.79 13.16
CA ARG A 184 28.11 16.72 13.10
C ARG A 184 28.08 17.67 11.89
N ARG A 185 27.41 17.28 10.79
CA ARG A 185 27.21 18.13 9.60
C ARG A 185 26.04 19.11 9.73
N SER A 186 25.20 18.95 10.75
CA SER A 186 24.03 19.82 10.99
C SER A 186 24.34 20.98 11.94
N ALA A 187 25.58 21.06 12.43
CA ALA A 187 26.04 22.05 13.41
C ALA A 187 27.06 23.06 12.82
N SER A 188 26.98 23.31 11.51
CA SER A 188 27.79 24.31 10.80
C SER A 188 26.90 25.23 9.98
#